data_AF-A0A4Q9QCN3-F1
#
_entry.id   AF-A0A4Q9QCN3-F1
#
_cell.length_a   1.000
_cell.length_b   1.000
_cell.length_c   1.000
_cell.angle_alpha   90.00
_cell.angle_beta   90.00
_cell.angle_gamma   90.00
#
_symmetry.space_group_name_H-M   'P 1'
#
loop_
_entity.id
_entity.type
_entity.pdbx_description
1 polymer ?
#
loop_
_entity_poly.entity_id
_entity_poly.type
_entity_poly.pdbx_seq_one_letter_code
_entity_poly.pdbx_strand_id
1 'polypeptide(L)'
;MLYRDILGGQVELRNPREHLSALFAGSLTTVSGLVVCLDADYHWWIKLLGWMVSCDLFADAKHAELRKESRFPSKAGQSDYCPPPDHTTNSAQPKHTSVPLSSLFLNTLHDEFPVLSLDCVPYRHLESHIRHLQAALAPGAFLVLGLTSRPANASFWSPSTILTAVPFFPRCFLNDRDQQHSPAQRTTTPLFTSILSVLQLLTTGPNMLTVEVARNVSREYAHFLHGSVDRLENDPYTRAAFVRQWGMKAWAEERLCTAWEAGLLDAGLLEGWAIVVCKPE
;
A
#
# COMPACT_ATOMS: atom_id res chain seq x y z
N MET A 1 12.05 10.60 -20.38
CA MET A 1 12.36 9.79 -19.18
C MET A 1 11.24 8.78 -19.08
N LEU A 2 11.55 7.47 -19.16
CA LEU A 2 10.57 6.40 -19.40
C LEU A 2 9.27 6.52 -18.57
N TYR A 3 9.36 6.79 -17.26
CA TYR A 3 8.19 7.01 -16.41
C TYR A 3 7.27 8.14 -16.91
N ARG A 4 7.84 9.30 -17.25
CA ARG A 4 7.08 10.44 -17.79
C ARG A 4 6.53 10.14 -19.18
N ASP A 5 7.28 9.39 -19.97
CA ASP A 5 6.91 9.05 -21.34
C ASP A 5 5.76 8.03 -21.34
N ILE A 6 5.74 7.09 -20.38
CA ILE A 6 4.60 6.18 -20.13
C ILE A 6 3.38 6.96 -19.64
N LEU A 7 3.54 7.85 -18.64
CA LEU A 7 2.42 8.67 -18.14
C LEU A 7 1.87 9.63 -19.20
N GLY A 8 2.74 10.11 -20.10
CA GLY A 8 2.39 10.96 -21.23
C GLY A 8 1.77 10.21 -22.41
N GLY A 9 1.69 8.87 -22.35
CA GLY A 9 1.19 8.02 -23.44
C GLY A 9 2.11 7.95 -24.66
N GLN A 10 3.38 8.37 -24.53
CA GLN A 10 4.38 8.26 -25.59
C GLN A 10 4.95 6.84 -25.70
N VAL A 11 4.92 6.10 -24.59
CA VAL A 11 5.35 4.70 -24.50
C VAL A 11 4.24 3.89 -23.86
N GLU A 12 3.93 2.73 -24.43
CA GLU A 12 2.90 1.83 -23.91
C GLU A 12 3.50 0.48 -23.54
N LEU A 13 3.24 0.04 -22.30
CA LEU A 13 3.54 -1.32 -21.87
C LEU A 13 2.41 -2.24 -22.34
N ARG A 14 2.67 -3.01 -23.41
CA ARG A 14 1.66 -3.89 -24.02
C ARG A 14 1.27 -5.09 -23.16
N ASN A 15 2.21 -5.65 -22.40
CA ASN A 15 1.97 -6.74 -21.45
C ASN A 15 2.73 -6.46 -20.15
N PRO A 16 2.24 -5.54 -19.31
CA PRO A 16 2.97 -5.13 -18.10
C PRO A 16 3.13 -6.29 -17.11
N ARG A 17 2.18 -7.24 -17.07
CA ARG A 17 2.21 -8.40 -16.19
C ARG A 17 3.43 -9.29 -16.42
N GLU A 18 3.71 -9.63 -17.67
CA GLU A 18 4.86 -10.48 -18.01
C GLU A 18 6.14 -9.67 -18.17
N HIS A 19 6.07 -8.48 -18.76
CA HIS A 19 7.29 -7.74 -19.12
C HIS A 19 7.91 -7.04 -17.92
N LEU A 20 7.14 -6.53 -16.95
CA LEU A 20 7.73 -5.84 -15.81
C LEU A 20 8.46 -6.80 -14.87
N SER A 21 7.89 -7.97 -14.59
CA SER A 21 8.56 -8.99 -13.78
C SER A 21 9.85 -9.47 -14.46
N ALA A 22 9.82 -9.76 -15.76
CA ALA A 22 11.02 -10.12 -16.53
C ALA A 22 12.06 -8.98 -16.59
N LEU A 23 11.61 -7.73 -16.71
CA LEU A 23 12.48 -6.55 -16.73
C LEU A 23 13.21 -6.37 -15.39
N PHE A 24 12.48 -6.51 -14.28
CA PHE A 24 13.06 -6.41 -12.94
C PHE A 24 13.95 -7.60 -12.58
N ALA A 25 13.63 -8.79 -13.09
CA ALA A 25 14.48 -9.98 -12.97
C ALA A 25 15.73 -9.94 -13.88
N GLY A 26 15.85 -8.94 -14.76
CA GLY A 26 16.96 -8.83 -15.72
C GLY A 26 16.92 -9.90 -16.83
N SER A 27 15.75 -10.49 -17.07
CA SER A 27 15.54 -11.56 -18.05
C SER A 27 14.80 -11.09 -19.31
N LEU A 28 14.33 -9.84 -19.35
CA LEU A 28 13.67 -9.30 -20.54
C LEU A 28 14.68 -9.09 -21.67
N THR A 29 14.50 -9.80 -22.78
CA THR A 29 15.33 -9.69 -23.98
C THR A 29 14.55 -9.19 -25.18
N THR A 30 15.22 -8.46 -26.07
CA THR A 30 14.69 -8.10 -27.39
C THR A 30 14.72 -9.31 -28.31
N VAL A 31 14.01 -9.23 -29.46
CA VAL A 31 14.06 -10.25 -30.53
C VAL A 31 15.50 -10.49 -31.03
N SER A 32 16.38 -9.47 -30.92
CA SER A 32 17.80 -9.57 -31.27
C SER A 32 18.68 -10.11 -30.14
N GLY A 33 18.11 -10.52 -29.01
CA GLY A 33 18.82 -11.09 -27.85
C GLY A 33 19.47 -10.07 -26.91
N LEU A 34 19.18 -8.77 -27.07
CA LEU A 34 19.70 -7.74 -26.16
C LEU A 34 18.89 -7.72 -24.86
N VAL A 35 19.56 -7.77 -23.71
CA VAL A 35 18.91 -7.64 -22.41
C VAL A 35 18.51 -6.18 -22.20
N VAL A 36 17.25 -5.96 -21.85
CA VAL A 36 16.72 -4.65 -21.48
C VAL A 36 16.84 -4.49 -19.98
N CYS A 37 17.49 -3.42 -19.54
CA CYS A 37 17.62 -3.07 -18.13
C CYS A 37 17.06 -1.66 -17.89
N LEU A 38 16.50 -1.44 -16.69
CA LEU A 38 16.18 -0.11 -16.20
C LEU A 38 17.31 0.39 -15.32
N ASP A 39 17.87 1.54 -15.68
CA ASP A 39 18.77 2.28 -14.81
C ASP A 39 18.03 3.48 -14.20
N ALA A 40 18.34 3.75 -12.95
CA ALA A 40 17.74 4.83 -12.19
C ALA A 40 18.60 6.08 -12.30
N ASP A 41 18.11 7.08 -13.06
CA ASP A 41 18.77 8.38 -13.16
C ASP A 41 18.99 9.00 -11.77
N TYR A 42 20.11 9.71 -11.60
CA TYR A 42 20.46 10.40 -10.33
C TYR A 42 19.34 11.31 -9.79
N HIS A 43 18.53 11.90 -10.67
CA HIS A 43 17.38 12.72 -10.28
C HIS A 43 16.33 11.96 -9.44
N TRP A 44 16.20 10.65 -9.61
CA TRP A 44 15.30 9.83 -8.79
C TRP A 44 15.83 9.64 -7.37
N TRP A 45 17.15 9.57 -7.19
CA TRP A 45 17.77 9.56 -5.87
C TRP A 45 17.49 10.86 -5.12
N ILE A 46 17.63 12.01 -5.80
CA ILE A 46 17.29 13.31 -5.20
C ILE A 46 15.81 13.32 -4.77
N LYS A 47 14.90 12.82 -5.61
CA LYS A 47 13.47 12.71 -5.27
C LYS A 47 13.22 11.80 -4.07
N LEU A 48 13.86 10.63 -4.02
CA LEU A 48 13.73 9.70 -2.89
C LEU A 48 14.22 10.34 -1.59
N LEU A 49 15.41 10.93 -1.59
CA LEU A 49 15.98 11.58 -0.42
C LEU A 49 15.11 12.77 0.05
N GLY A 50 14.64 13.61 -0.87
CA GLY A 50 13.73 14.70 -0.55
C GLY A 50 12.39 14.21 0.02
N TRP A 51 11.87 13.10 -0.49
CA TRP A 51 10.66 12.48 0.03
C TRP A 51 10.87 11.86 1.42
N MET A 52 12.00 11.21 1.69
CA MET A 52 12.35 10.72 3.03
C MET A 52 12.32 11.84 4.06
N VAL A 53 12.99 12.96 3.77
CA VAL A 53 12.99 14.14 4.65
C VAL A 53 11.58 14.69 4.85
N SER A 54 10.74 14.68 3.81
CA SER A 54 9.35 15.14 3.89
C SER A 54 8.48 14.21 4.75
N CYS A 55 8.58 12.88 4.55
CA CYS A 55 7.92 11.88 5.39
C CYS A 55 8.30 12.04 6.85
N ASP A 56 9.54 12.43 7.11
CA ASP A 56 9.96 12.77 8.45
C ASP A 56 9.30 14.09 8.87
N LEU A 57 9.64 15.25 8.32
CA LEU A 57 9.13 16.54 8.82
C LEU A 57 7.60 16.64 8.95
N PHE A 58 6.83 16.11 8.01
CA PHE A 58 5.36 16.19 8.05
C PHE A 58 4.68 15.18 8.98
N ALA A 59 5.38 14.12 9.40
CA ALA A 59 4.80 13.14 10.28
C ALA A 59 4.69 13.59 11.75
N ASP A 60 5.52 14.55 12.19
CA ASP A 60 5.41 15.12 13.55
C ASP A 60 4.14 15.96 13.67
N ALA A 61 3.77 16.66 12.59
CA ALA A 61 2.54 17.44 12.54
C ALA A 61 1.29 16.55 12.60
N LYS A 62 1.27 15.43 11.88
CA LYS A 62 0.13 14.49 11.85
C LYS A 62 0.03 13.61 13.10
N HIS A 63 1.14 13.22 13.73
CA HIS A 63 1.12 12.47 15.00
C HIS A 63 0.49 13.28 16.15
N ALA A 64 0.60 14.60 16.12
CA ALA A 64 -0.07 15.48 17.09
C ALA A 64 -1.60 15.48 16.93
N GLU A 65 -2.11 15.25 15.72
CA GLU A 65 -3.56 15.20 15.41
C GLU A 65 -4.16 13.80 15.63
N LEU A 66 -3.48 12.72 15.20
CA LEU A 66 -3.95 11.34 15.40
C LEU A 66 -4.12 10.95 16.89
N ARG A 67 -3.38 11.60 17.79
CA ARG A 67 -3.55 11.46 19.26
C ARG A 67 -4.94 11.92 19.74
N LYS A 68 -5.70 12.68 18.95
CA LYS A 68 -7.06 13.13 19.26
C LYS A 68 -8.17 12.22 18.70
N GLU A 69 -7.87 11.35 17.73
CA GLU A 69 -8.91 10.68 16.90
C GLU A 69 -8.96 9.15 17.01
N SER A 70 -7.97 8.49 17.61
CA SER A 70 -7.96 7.02 17.77
C SER A 70 -8.87 6.51 18.90
N ARG A 71 -10.19 6.64 18.75
CA ARG A 71 -11.13 5.70 19.38
C ARG A 71 -11.24 4.46 18.49
N PHE A 72 -10.50 3.41 18.84
CA PHE A 72 -10.70 2.10 18.23
C PHE A 72 -12.13 1.61 18.52
N PRO A 73 -12.84 1.02 17.53
CA PRO A 73 -14.18 0.52 17.76
C PRO A 73 -14.13 -0.69 18.71
N SER A 74 -14.55 -0.46 19.96
CA SER A 74 -14.86 -1.52 20.91
C SER A 74 -16.13 -2.21 20.44
N LYS A 75 -16.03 -3.37 19.79
CA LYS A 75 -17.18 -4.27 19.63
C LYS A 75 -17.29 -5.15 20.87
N ALA A 76 -17.92 -4.63 21.91
CA ALA A 76 -18.61 -5.47 22.89
C ALA A 76 -20.04 -5.71 22.35
N GLY A 77 -20.45 -6.96 22.28
CA GLY A 77 -21.66 -7.38 21.58
C GLY A 77 -22.96 -6.84 22.17
N GLN A 78 -23.93 -6.58 21.28
CA GLN A 78 -25.33 -6.76 21.58
C GLN A 78 -26.07 -7.06 20.28
N SER A 79 -26.59 -8.29 20.21
CA SER A 79 -27.59 -8.71 19.24
C SER A 79 -28.91 -8.11 19.70
N ASP A 80 -29.34 -7.04 19.05
CA ASP A 80 -30.71 -6.56 19.14
C ASP A 80 -31.40 -6.85 17.80
N TYR A 81 -32.25 -7.87 17.84
CA TYR A 81 -33.26 -8.12 16.82
C TYR A 81 -34.18 -6.90 16.74
N CYS A 82 -34.37 -6.34 15.55
CA CYS A 82 -35.51 -5.45 15.26
C CYS A 82 -36.13 -5.81 13.90
N PRO A 83 -37.47 -5.86 13.82
CA PRO A 83 -38.21 -6.36 12.66
C PRO A 83 -38.17 -5.37 11.48
N PRO A 84 -38.51 -5.80 10.25
CA PRO A 84 -38.39 -4.96 9.08
C PRO A 84 -39.49 -3.88 9.07
N PRO A 85 -39.17 -2.61 8.78
CA PRO A 85 -40.20 -1.63 8.47
C PRO A 85 -40.54 -1.64 6.97
N ASP A 86 -41.83 -1.38 6.76
CA ASP A 86 -42.59 -1.52 5.52
C ASP A 86 -42.12 -0.67 4.34
N HIS A 87 -42.48 -1.16 3.16
CA HIS A 87 -42.36 -0.50 1.87
C HIS A 87 -43.06 0.86 1.84
N THR A 88 -42.33 1.95 1.59
CA THR A 88 -42.77 3.04 0.70
C THR A 88 -41.63 4.02 0.38
N THR A 89 -41.27 4.06 -0.91
CA THR A 89 -40.81 5.20 -1.72
C THR A 89 -39.83 6.22 -1.12
N ASN A 90 -38.58 6.21 -1.60
CA ASN A 90 -38.04 7.27 -2.48
C ASN A 90 -36.52 7.09 -2.71
N SER A 91 -36.13 6.88 -3.98
CA SER A 91 -34.87 7.33 -4.60
C SER A 91 -33.66 7.51 -3.67
N ALA A 92 -33.03 6.41 -3.26
CA ALA A 92 -31.69 6.46 -2.68
C ALA A 92 -30.65 6.51 -3.83
N GLN A 93 -30.14 7.70 -4.12
CA GLN A 93 -28.86 7.86 -4.82
C GLN A 93 -27.82 6.94 -4.16
N PRO A 94 -27.04 6.16 -4.92
CA PRO A 94 -25.95 5.40 -4.33
C PRO A 94 -24.98 6.37 -3.67
N LYS A 95 -24.75 6.20 -2.37
CA LYS A 95 -23.68 6.89 -1.62
C LYS A 95 -22.41 6.84 -2.45
N HIS A 96 -21.76 7.98 -2.66
CA HIS A 96 -20.49 8.10 -3.37
C HIS A 96 -19.42 7.24 -2.67
N THR A 97 -19.36 5.95 -2.97
CA THR A 97 -18.23 5.09 -2.64
C THR A 97 -17.08 5.55 -3.54
N SER A 98 -16.10 6.23 -2.93
CA SER A 98 -14.83 6.55 -3.58
C SER A 98 -14.24 5.27 -4.16
N VAL A 99 -13.72 5.33 -5.39
CA VAL A 99 -13.04 4.17 -5.97
C VAL A 99 -11.80 3.89 -5.10
N PRO A 100 -11.69 2.72 -4.45
CA PRO A 100 -10.56 2.43 -3.58
C PRO A 100 -9.29 2.35 -4.41
N LEU A 101 -8.20 2.93 -3.89
CA LEU A 101 -6.89 2.76 -4.51
C LEU A 101 -6.47 1.30 -4.37
N SER A 102 -5.83 0.77 -5.42
CA SER A 102 -5.39 -0.63 -5.46
C SER A 102 -4.26 -0.92 -4.46
N SER A 103 -3.69 0.16 -3.92
CA SER A 103 -2.46 0.19 -3.14
C SER A 103 -2.62 -0.14 -1.64
N LEU A 104 -3.79 -0.59 -1.18
CA LEU A 104 -4.02 -0.90 0.24
C LEU A 104 -4.49 -2.34 0.45
N PHE A 105 -3.70 -3.26 -0.12
CA PHE A 105 -3.75 -4.73 -0.07
C PHE A 105 -4.60 -5.40 1.02
N LEU A 106 -4.45 -4.99 2.28
CA LEU A 106 -4.93 -5.82 3.39
C LEU A 106 -6.41 -5.58 3.73
N ASN A 107 -7.01 -4.47 3.32
CA ASN A 107 -8.43 -4.22 3.57
C ASN A 107 -9.35 -5.22 2.87
N THR A 108 -8.80 -6.06 1.99
CA THR A 108 -9.55 -6.96 1.10
C THR A 108 -9.30 -8.45 1.31
N LEU A 109 -8.34 -8.85 2.17
CA LEU A 109 -8.01 -10.27 2.36
C LEU A 109 -8.56 -10.89 3.64
N HIS A 110 -8.86 -10.09 4.66
CA HIS A 110 -9.34 -10.57 5.95
C HIS A 110 -10.55 -9.74 6.39
N ASP A 111 -11.75 -10.21 6.10
CA ASP A 111 -13.00 -9.57 6.55
C ASP A 111 -13.30 -9.83 8.04
N GLU A 112 -12.60 -10.77 8.67
CA GLU A 112 -12.91 -11.25 10.02
C GLU A 112 -12.28 -10.39 11.13
N PHE A 113 -11.22 -9.62 10.83
CA PHE A 113 -10.45 -8.87 11.81
C PHE A 113 -10.17 -7.43 11.35
N PRO A 114 -9.98 -6.47 12.27
CA PRO A 114 -9.48 -5.16 11.89
C PRO A 114 -8.10 -5.29 11.23
N VAL A 115 -7.88 -4.47 10.22
CA VAL A 115 -6.67 -4.49 9.41
C VAL A 115 -5.98 -3.14 9.47
N LEU A 116 -4.65 -3.15 9.61
CA LEU A 116 -3.81 -1.95 9.55
C LEU A 116 -2.62 -2.17 8.60
N SER A 117 -2.38 -1.22 7.71
CA SER A 117 -1.16 -1.21 6.89
C SER A 117 -0.06 -0.37 7.54
N LEU A 118 1.10 -0.97 7.76
CA LEU A 118 2.30 -0.31 8.26
C LEU A 118 2.99 0.53 7.17
N ASP A 119 2.65 0.32 5.89
CA ASP A 119 3.21 1.08 4.77
C ASP A 119 2.78 2.55 4.79
N CYS A 120 1.70 2.86 5.52
CA CYS A 120 1.19 4.21 5.73
C CYS A 120 1.77 4.89 6.98
N VAL A 121 2.58 4.18 7.78
CA VAL A 121 3.25 4.73 8.97
C VAL A 121 4.66 5.14 8.58
N PRO A 122 5.11 6.38 8.82
CA PRO A 122 6.48 6.80 8.52
C PRO A 122 7.51 6.04 9.35
N TYR A 123 8.65 5.68 8.75
CA TYR A 123 9.61 4.74 9.33
C TYR A 123 10.09 5.15 10.73
N ARG A 124 10.43 6.42 10.93
CA ARG A 124 10.87 6.95 12.23
C ARG A 124 9.83 6.87 13.35
N HIS A 125 8.54 6.76 12.99
CA HIS A 125 7.43 6.63 13.93
C HIS A 125 6.91 5.20 14.04
N LEU A 126 7.50 4.26 13.29
CA LEU A 126 7.02 2.88 13.28
C LEU A 126 7.04 2.28 14.69
N GLU A 127 8.11 2.51 15.45
CA GLU A 127 8.20 2.05 16.84
C GLU A 127 7.13 2.72 17.71
N SER A 128 7.05 4.05 17.73
CA SER A 128 6.09 4.77 18.59
C SER A 128 4.64 4.39 18.26
N HIS A 129 4.34 4.17 16.97
CA HIS A 129 3.06 3.68 16.49
C HIS A 129 2.77 2.26 16.99
N ILE A 130 3.71 1.33 16.88
CA ILE A 130 3.57 -0.04 17.41
C ILE A 130 3.39 -0.01 18.93
N ARG A 131 4.12 0.82 19.67
CA ARG A 131 3.94 0.97 21.13
C ARG A 131 2.55 1.49 21.49
N HIS A 132 2.05 2.46 20.72
CA HIS A 132 0.69 2.97 20.92
C HIS A 132 -0.36 1.89 20.64
N LEU A 133 -0.19 1.13 19.56
CA LEU A 133 -1.05 0.03 19.19
C LEU A 133 -1.10 -1.06 20.29
N GLN A 134 0.07 -1.47 20.78
CA GLN A 134 0.25 -2.39 21.91
C GLN A 134 -0.55 -1.96 23.16
N ALA A 135 -0.48 -0.66 23.49
CA ALA A 135 -1.20 -0.10 24.62
C ALA A 135 -2.72 -0.04 24.38
N ALA A 136 -3.14 0.30 23.16
CA ALA A 136 -4.54 0.55 22.81
C ALA A 136 -5.35 -0.71 22.52
N LEU A 137 -4.72 -1.80 22.08
CA LEU A 137 -5.41 -3.05 21.79
C LEU A 137 -5.99 -3.63 23.09
N ALA A 138 -7.24 -4.11 23.04
CA ALA A 138 -7.89 -4.74 24.19
C ALA A 138 -7.35 -6.17 24.41
N PRO A 139 -7.26 -6.66 25.66
CA PRO A 139 -6.91 -8.06 25.93
C PRO A 139 -7.83 -9.03 25.17
N GLY A 140 -7.27 -10.08 24.59
CA GLY A 140 -7.97 -11.06 23.75
C GLY A 140 -8.33 -10.59 22.33
N ALA A 141 -8.08 -9.32 21.98
CA ALA A 141 -8.37 -8.83 20.63
C ALA A 141 -7.29 -9.25 19.62
N PHE A 142 -7.74 -9.54 18.39
CA PHE A 142 -6.91 -9.87 17.24
C PHE A 142 -6.83 -8.69 16.27
N LEU A 143 -5.69 -8.56 15.60
CA LEU A 143 -5.44 -7.53 14.60
C LEU A 143 -4.56 -8.10 13.50
N VAL A 144 -4.88 -7.76 12.25
CA VAL A 144 -4.02 -8.06 11.10
C VAL A 144 -3.21 -6.82 10.75
N LEU A 145 -1.90 -6.94 10.82
CA LEU A 145 -0.96 -5.96 10.30
C LEU A 145 -0.48 -6.44 8.95
N GLY A 146 -0.33 -5.54 8.00
CA GLY A 146 0.48 -5.87 6.85
C GLY A 146 1.43 -4.80 6.43
N LEU A 147 2.38 -5.26 5.66
CA LEU A 147 3.69 -4.66 5.53
C LEU A 147 4.25 -5.07 4.18
N THR A 148 4.75 -4.10 3.43
CA THR A 148 5.69 -4.37 2.37
C THR A 148 7.10 -4.11 2.87
N SER A 149 8.06 -4.91 2.43
CA SER A 149 9.46 -4.73 2.76
C SER A 149 10.34 -5.15 1.60
N ARG A 150 11.55 -4.62 1.55
CA ARG A 150 12.59 -5.17 0.68
C ARG A 150 13.17 -6.46 1.26
N PRO A 151 13.68 -7.38 0.42
CA PRO A 151 14.42 -8.54 0.89
C PRO A 151 15.59 -8.13 1.79
N ALA A 152 15.86 -8.91 2.85
CA ALA A 152 16.84 -8.57 3.89
C ALA A 152 18.28 -8.38 3.38
N ASN A 153 18.62 -8.95 2.22
CA ASN A 153 19.95 -8.86 1.60
C ASN A 153 20.09 -7.69 0.60
N ALA A 154 19.04 -6.88 0.40
CA ALA A 154 19.06 -5.83 -0.59
C ALA A 154 19.76 -4.57 -0.07
N SER A 155 20.85 -4.16 -0.73
CA SER A 155 21.56 -2.91 -0.38
C SER A 155 20.71 -1.67 -0.71
N PHE A 156 20.68 -0.72 0.21
CA PHE A 156 20.00 0.56 -0.01
C PHE A 156 20.60 1.36 -1.17
N TRP A 157 21.90 1.25 -1.45
CA TRP A 157 22.55 1.99 -2.53
C TRP A 157 22.48 1.29 -3.90
N SER A 158 21.76 0.16 -3.98
CA SER A 158 21.50 -0.51 -5.25
C SER A 158 20.55 0.30 -6.13
N PRO A 159 20.70 0.31 -7.47
CA PRO A 159 19.71 0.87 -8.39
C PRO A 159 18.30 0.30 -8.18
N SER A 160 18.18 -0.96 -7.71
CA SER A 160 16.89 -1.59 -7.41
C SER A 160 16.11 -0.90 -6.28
N THR A 161 16.77 -0.10 -5.43
CA THR A 161 16.11 0.74 -4.42
C THR A 161 15.18 1.77 -5.04
N ILE A 162 15.60 2.42 -6.13
CA ILE A 162 14.75 3.39 -6.81
C ILE A 162 13.58 2.67 -7.48
N LEU A 163 13.86 1.54 -8.15
CA LEU A 163 12.80 0.74 -8.78
C LEU A 163 11.75 0.32 -7.75
N THR A 164 12.16 -0.08 -6.54
CA THR A 164 11.25 -0.43 -5.44
C THR A 164 10.54 0.76 -4.82
N ALA A 165 11.11 1.96 -4.86
CA ALA A 165 10.49 3.18 -4.33
C ALA A 165 9.35 3.73 -5.21
N VAL A 166 9.40 3.49 -6.53
CA VAL A 166 8.48 4.11 -7.51
C VAL A 166 7.00 3.98 -7.13
N PRO A 167 6.47 2.80 -6.79
CA PRO A 167 5.06 2.65 -6.47
C PRO A 167 4.60 3.41 -5.22
N PHE A 168 5.53 3.68 -4.29
CA PHE A 168 5.25 4.29 -3.00
C PHE A 168 5.35 5.81 -3.00
N PHE A 169 5.94 6.42 -4.03
CA PHE A 169 5.98 7.87 -4.15
C PHE A 169 4.57 8.48 -4.03
N PRO A 170 4.46 9.69 -3.44
CA PRO A 170 3.23 10.45 -3.41
C PRO A 170 2.61 10.55 -4.80
N ARG A 171 1.39 10.04 -4.95
CA ARG A 171 0.62 10.19 -6.19
C ARG A 171 0.35 11.66 -6.43
N CYS A 172 0.65 12.15 -7.62
CA CYS A 172 0.48 13.57 -7.93
C CYS A 172 -0.97 14.03 -7.75
N PHE A 173 -1.94 13.17 -8.10
CA PHE A 173 -3.37 13.49 -8.02
C PHE A 173 -3.95 13.53 -6.60
N LEU A 174 -3.20 13.06 -5.59
CA LEU A 174 -3.64 13.13 -4.18
C LEU A 174 -3.27 14.45 -3.49
N ASN A 175 -2.35 15.23 -4.08
CA ASN A 175 -1.90 16.50 -3.50
C ASN A 175 -2.85 17.68 -3.79
N ASP A 176 -3.77 17.53 -4.75
CA ASP A 176 -4.62 18.61 -5.27
C ASP A 176 -5.98 18.76 -4.54
N ARG A 177 -6.28 17.97 -3.50
CA ARG A 177 -7.56 18.03 -2.78
C ARG A 177 -7.42 18.24 -1.28
N ASP A 178 -8.47 18.84 -0.69
CA ASP A 178 -8.60 19.11 0.75
C ASP A 178 -8.22 17.88 1.59
N GLN A 179 -7.21 18.07 2.44
CA GLN A 179 -6.52 17.01 3.20
C GLN A 179 -7.42 16.19 4.13
N GLN A 180 -8.66 16.62 4.39
CA GLN A 180 -9.59 15.98 5.33
C GLN A 180 -10.17 14.64 4.84
N HIS A 181 -10.16 14.36 3.53
CA HIS A 181 -10.71 13.11 2.99
C HIS A 181 -9.74 12.36 2.06
N SER A 182 -8.46 12.73 2.10
CA SER A 182 -7.45 12.06 1.28
C SER A 182 -7.19 10.64 1.81
N PRO A 183 -7.16 9.63 0.93
CA PRO A 183 -6.85 8.27 1.33
C PRO A 183 -5.47 8.21 2.02
N ALA A 184 -5.29 7.20 2.88
CA ALA A 184 -4.03 6.97 3.58
C ALA A 184 -2.86 6.95 2.59
N GLN A 185 -1.89 7.84 2.79
CA GLN A 185 -0.75 8.00 1.91
C GLN A 185 0.35 7.05 2.36
N ARG A 186 0.90 6.28 1.42
CA ARG A 186 2.05 5.43 1.70
C ARG A 186 3.30 6.26 1.99
N THR A 187 4.22 5.66 2.73
CA THR A 187 5.45 6.29 3.20
C THR A 187 6.67 5.53 2.68
N THR A 188 7.85 5.94 3.13
CA THR A 188 9.12 5.29 2.81
C THR A 188 9.36 4.01 3.62
N THR A 189 8.51 3.66 4.58
CA THR A 189 8.68 2.49 5.47
C THR A 189 9.04 1.19 4.75
N PRO A 190 8.40 0.83 3.61
CA PRO A 190 8.74 -0.39 2.88
C PRO A 190 10.19 -0.49 2.42
N LEU A 191 10.89 0.63 2.30
CA LEU A 191 12.27 0.68 1.82
C LEU A 191 13.31 0.46 2.94
N PHE A 192 12.90 0.60 4.20
CA PHE A 192 13.79 0.60 5.36
C PHE A 192 13.46 -0.47 6.40
N THR A 193 12.22 -0.94 6.38
CA THR A 193 11.74 -1.94 7.33
C THR A 193 12.08 -3.36 6.87
N SER A 194 12.12 -4.28 7.83
CA SER A 194 12.18 -5.71 7.59
C SER A 194 11.12 -6.40 8.43
N ILE A 195 10.68 -7.59 8.00
CA ILE A 195 9.76 -8.39 8.80
C ILE A 195 10.35 -8.70 10.19
N LEU A 196 11.65 -9.01 10.29
CA LEU A 196 12.30 -9.30 11.56
C LEU A 196 12.22 -8.11 12.54
N SER A 197 12.54 -6.90 12.07
CA SER A 197 12.49 -5.71 12.91
C SER A 197 11.07 -5.42 13.40
N VAL A 198 10.06 -5.61 12.55
CA VAL A 198 8.64 -5.44 12.94
C VAL A 198 8.22 -6.50 13.96
N LEU A 199 8.55 -7.78 13.75
CA LEU A 199 8.23 -8.85 14.70
C LEU A 199 8.89 -8.64 16.07
N GLN A 200 10.13 -8.14 16.09
CA GLN A 200 10.83 -7.76 17.33
C GLN A 200 10.11 -6.60 18.03
N LEU A 201 9.69 -5.57 17.31
CA LEU A 201 8.94 -4.46 17.90
C LEU A 201 7.60 -4.92 18.51
N LEU A 202 6.89 -5.82 17.83
CA LEU A 202 5.59 -6.35 18.27
C LEU A 202 5.68 -7.22 19.53
N THR A 203 6.76 -8.00 19.66
CA THR A 203 6.94 -8.98 20.74
C THR A 203 7.78 -8.46 21.93
N THR A 204 8.24 -7.21 21.88
CA THR A 204 8.97 -6.56 22.96
C THR A 204 8.14 -5.46 23.63
N GLY A 205 8.59 -4.97 24.78
CA GLY A 205 7.99 -3.84 25.50
C GLY A 205 6.97 -4.23 26.57
N PRO A 206 6.39 -3.24 27.28
CA PRO A 206 5.54 -3.49 28.44
C PRO A 206 4.15 -4.05 28.11
N ASN A 207 3.69 -3.90 26.87
CA ASN A 207 2.39 -4.37 26.37
C ASN A 207 2.60 -5.27 25.13
N MET A 208 3.53 -6.23 25.23
CA MET A 208 3.88 -7.10 24.11
C MET A 208 2.65 -7.81 23.53
N LEU A 209 2.65 -7.99 22.21
CA LEU A 209 1.65 -8.79 21.50
C LEU A 209 2.21 -10.17 21.23
N THR A 210 1.33 -11.16 21.20
CA THR A 210 1.66 -12.48 20.67
C THR A 210 1.48 -12.44 19.16
N VAL A 211 2.47 -12.94 18.43
CA VAL A 211 2.37 -13.14 16.99
C VAL A 211 1.82 -14.54 16.75
N GLU A 212 0.59 -14.61 16.26
CA GLU A 212 -0.07 -15.87 15.94
C GLU A 212 0.43 -16.42 14.61
N VAL A 213 0.53 -15.53 13.61
CA VAL A 213 0.93 -15.89 12.25
C VAL A 213 1.73 -14.74 11.64
N ALA A 214 2.84 -15.07 10.98
CA ALA A 214 3.52 -14.16 10.07
C ALA A 214 3.73 -14.91 8.75
N ARG A 215 3.06 -14.46 7.69
CA ARG A 215 3.05 -15.13 6.39
C ARG A 215 3.51 -14.18 5.29
N ASN A 216 4.41 -14.68 4.44
CA ASN A 216 4.72 -14.04 3.17
C ASN A 216 3.54 -14.28 2.22
N VAL A 217 2.97 -13.18 1.72
CA VAL A 217 1.79 -13.15 0.86
C VAL A 217 2.09 -12.42 -0.45
N SER A 218 3.35 -12.41 -0.88
CA SER A 218 3.81 -11.64 -2.05
C SER A 218 3.11 -12.09 -3.33
N ARG A 219 2.86 -13.40 -3.49
CA ARG A 219 2.18 -13.96 -4.67
C ARG A 219 0.71 -13.57 -4.70
N GLU A 220 0.02 -13.73 -3.59
CA GLU A 220 -1.39 -13.35 -3.43
C GLU A 220 -1.56 -11.86 -3.64
N TYR A 221 -0.59 -11.06 -3.17
CA TYR A 221 -0.58 -9.62 -3.38
C TYR A 221 -0.36 -9.24 -4.84
N ALA A 222 0.65 -9.80 -5.50
CA ALA A 222 0.87 -9.57 -6.93
C ALA A 222 -0.36 -9.93 -7.76
N HIS A 223 -1.00 -11.07 -7.46
CA HIS A 223 -2.24 -11.49 -8.13
C HIS A 223 -3.39 -10.48 -7.94
N PHE A 224 -3.59 -9.99 -6.72
CA PHE A 224 -4.59 -8.96 -6.44
C PHE A 224 -4.32 -7.65 -7.20
N LEU A 225 -3.06 -7.22 -7.27
CA LEU A 225 -2.66 -6.01 -7.99
C LEU A 225 -2.87 -6.17 -9.50
N HIS A 226 -2.48 -7.31 -10.08
CA HIS A 226 -2.77 -7.64 -11.48
C HIS A 226 -4.28 -7.57 -11.77
N GLY A 227 -5.12 -8.19 -10.94
CA GLY A 227 -6.56 -8.11 -11.10
C GLY A 227 -7.12 -6.68 -10.96
N SER A 228 -6.45 -5.82 -10.20
CA SER A 228 -6.82 -4.41 -10.08
C SER A 228 -6.41 -3.59 -11.30
N VAL A 229 -5.24 -3.87 -11.89
CA VAL A 229 -4.83 -3.34 -13.20
C VAL A 229 -5.81 -3.76 -14.28
N ASP A 230 -6.17 -5.05 -14.34
CA ASP A 230 -7.12 -5.59 -15.31
C ASP A 230 -8.48 -4.87 -15.23
N ARG A 231 -8.98 -4.59 -14.01
CA ARG A 231 -10.21 -3.81 -13.81
C ARG A 231 -10.06 -2.35 -14.26
N LEU A 232 -8.93 -1.70 -13.97
CA LEU A 232 -8.68 -0.33 -14.41
C LEU A 232 -8.55 -0.21 -15.94
N GLU A 233 -8.10 -1.27 -16.62
CA GLU A 233 -7.91 -1.31 -18.07
C GLU A 233 -9.17 -1.74 -18.83
N ASN A 234 -9.75 -2.86 -18.43
CA ASN A 234 -10.72 -3.61 -19.21
C ASN A 234 -12.17 -3.48 -18.72
N ASP A 235 -12.40 -3.10 -17.46
CA ASP A 235 -13.76 -2.80 -17.00
C ASP A 235 -14.12 -1.32 -17.27
N PRO A 236 -15.03 -1.06 -18.24
CA PRO A 236 -15.40 0.30 -18.60
C PRO A 236 -16.06 1.07 -17.45
N TYR A 237 -16.74 0.38 -16.52
CA TYR A 237 -17.39 1.04 -15.38
C TYR A 237 -16.36 1.52 -14.36
N THR A 238 -15.45 0.64 -13.93
CA THR A 238 -14.35 1.00 -13.02
C THR A 238 -13.49 2.11 -13.62
N ARG A 239 -13.10 1.98 -14.89
CA ARG A 239 -12.31 2.99 -15.59
C ARG A 239 -13.04 4.34 -15.66
N ALA A 240 -14.29 4.36 -16.11
CA ALA A 240 -15.05 5.59 -16.23
C ALA A 240 -15.27 6.27 -14.87
N ALA A 241 -15.52 5.49 -13.81
CA ALA A 241 -15.66 6.00 -12.46
C ALA A 241 -14.35 6.64 -11.96
N PHE A 242 -13.21 5.95 -12.13
CA PHE A 242 -11.91 6.46 -11.71
C PHE A 242 -11.52 7.73 -12.49
N VAL A 243 -11.64 7.71 -13.82
CA VAL A 243 -11.32 8.85 -14.68
C VAL A 243 -12.24 10.04 -14.38
N ARG A 244 -13.52 9.82 -14.11
CA ARG A 244 -14.43 10.90 -13.69
C ARG A 244 -14.02 11.50 -12.36
N GLN A 245 -13.52 10.70 -11.43
CA GLN A 245 -13.14 11.16 -10.09
C GLN A 245 -11.78 11.87 -10.07
N TRP A 246 -10.79 11.34 -10.80
CA TRP A 246 -9.37 11.71 -10.68
C TRP A 246 -8.73 12.17 -12.00
N GLY A 247 -9.39 11.98 -13.14
CA GLY A 247 -8.88 12.33 -14.46
C GLY A 247 -8.02 11.24 -15.12
N MET A 248 -7.75 11.43 -16.42
CA MET A 248 -7.00 10.45 -17.23
C MET A 248 -5.54 10.30 -16.79
N LYS A 249 -4.88 11.38 -16.36
CA LYS A 249 -3.49 11.33 -15.90
C LYS A 249 -3.35 10.51 -14.62
N ALA A 250 -4.27 10.70 -13.67
CA ALA A 250 -4.32 9.92 -12.44
C ALA A 250 -4.59 8.44 -12.71
N TRP A 251 -5.50 8.13 -13.65
CA TRP A 251 -5.75 6.76 -14.08
C TRP A 251 -4.48 6.10 -14.66
N ALA A 252 -3.74 6.81 -15.51
CA ALA A 252 -2.49 6.29 -16.06
C ALA A 252 -1.42 6.07 -14.98
N GLU A 253 -1.29 7.00 -14.02
CA GLU A 253 -0.38 6.88 -12.89
C GLU A 253 -0.73 5.70 -11.98
N GLU A 254 -2.00 5.57 -11.59
CA GLU A 254 -2.44 4.48 -10.72
C GLU A 254 -2.23 3.12 -11.38
N ARG A 255 -2.61 2.98 -12.66
CA ARG A 255 -2.38 1.77 -13.44
C ARG A 255 -0.90 1.39 -13.51
N LEU A 256 -0.04 2.36 -13.85
CA LEU A 256 1.40 2.15 -13.97
C LEU A 256 1.99 1.68 -12.64
N CYS A 257 1.73 2.41 -11.56
CA CYS A 257 2.36 2.12 -10.28
C CYS A 257 1.81 0.83 -9.64
N THR A 258 0.54 0.50 -9.87
CA THR A 258 -0.06 -0.78 -9.45
C THR A 258 0.60 -1.96 -10.19
N ALA A 259 0.75 -1.86 -11.51
CA ALA A 259 1.44 -2.87 -12.31
C ALA A 259 2.93 -2.99 -11.96
N TRP A 260 3.57 -1.85 -11.67
CA TRP A 260 4.97 -1.79 -11.24
C TRP A 260 5.19 -2.52 -9.92
N GLU A 261 4.33 -2.28 -8.93
CA GLU A 261 4.39 -2.98 -7.65
C GLU A 261 4.16 -4.48 -7.80
N ALA A 262 3.17 -4.89 -8.60
CA ALA A 262 2.93 -6.30 -8.89
C ALA A 262 4.16 -6.98 -9.50
N GLY A 263 4.80 -6.31 -10.49
CA GLY A 263 6.02 -6.79 -11.11
C GLY A 263 7.20 -6.91 -10.13
N LEU A 264 7.35 -5.99 -9.18
CA LEU A 264 8.40 -6.06 -8.16
C LEU A 264 8.21 -7.25 -7.20
N LEU A 265 6.95 -7.54 -6.84
CA LEU A 265 6.59 -8.69 -6.01
C LEU A 265 6.87 -10.00 -6.76
N ASP A 266 6.46 -10.09 -8.03
CA ASP A 266 6.72 -11.27 -8.87
C ASP A 266 8.22 -11.51 -9.10
N ALA A 267 9.01 -10.43 -9.22
CA ALA A 267 10.46 -10.49 -9.37
C ALA A 267 11.21 -10.71 -8.03
N GLY A 268 10.51 -10.72 -6.90
CA GLY A 268 11.12 -10.87 -5.57
C GLY A 268 11.99 -9.70 -5.13
N LEU A 269 11.82 -8.51 -5.73
CA LEU A 269 12.49 -7.28 -5.30
C LEU A 269 11.73 -6.56 -4.18
N LEU A 270 10.46 -6.93 -3.98
CA LEU A 270 9.60 -6.50 -2.89
C LEU A 270 8.93 -7.74 -2.30
N GLU A 271 8.66 -7.71 -0.99
CA GLU A 271 7.94 -8.76 -0.27
C GLU A 271 6.70 -8.16 0.38
N GLY A 272 5.57 -8.88 0.30
CA GLY A 272 4.36 -8.58 1.03
C GLY A 272 4.18 -9.52 2.22
N TRP A 273 3.86 -8.97 3.38
CA TRP A 273 3.70 -9.70 4.65
C TRP A 273 2.34 -9.42 5.28
N ALA A 274 1.71 -10.47 5.80
CA ALA A 274 0.54 -10.39 6.67
C ALA A 274 0.90 -11.00 8.03
N ILE A 275 0.66 -10.24 9.09
CA ILE A 275 1.02 -10.56 10.47
C ILE A 275 -0.25 -10.50 11.31
N VAL A 276 -0.67 -11.63 11.85
CA VAL A 276 -1.78 -11.71 12.80
C VAL A 276 -1.20 -11.62 14.20
N VAL A 277 -1.67 -10.63 14.96
CA VAL A 277 -1.25 -10.41 16.35
C VAL A 277 -2.46 -10.45 17.27
N CYS A 278 -2.25 -10.92 18.50
CA CYS A 278 -3.23 -10.84 19.57
C CYS A 278 -2.63 -10.20 20.82
N LYS A 279 -3.47 -9.57 21.63
CA LYS A 279 -3.07 -9.18 22.98
C LYS A 279 -3.42 -10.30 23.95
N PRO A 280 -2.44 -10.81 24.73
CA PRO A 280 -2.72 -11.78 25.78
C PRO A 280 -3.79 -11.28 26.76
N GLU A 281 -4.55 -12.20 27.36
CA GLU A 281 -5.53 -11.91 28.41
C GLU A 281 -4.91 -11.35 29.68
#